data_AF-A0A966VXX0-F1
#
_entry.id   AF-A0A966VXX0-F1
#
_cell.length_a   1.000
_cell.length_b   1.000
_cell.length_c   1.000
_cell.angle_alpha   90.00
_cell.angle_beta   90.00
_cell.angle_gamma   90.00
#
_symmetry.space_group_name_H-M   'P 1'
#
loop_
_entity.id
_entity.type
_entity.pdbx_description
1 polymer ?
#
loop_
_entity_poly.entity_id
_entity_poly.type
_entity_poly.pdbx_seq_one_letter_code
_entity_poly.pdbx_strand_id
1 'polypeptide(L)'
;MLEAIGLTKNYGEVRALRSLDLRVNSGEIYCLLGANGAGKTTTLNIFLGFVRATSGIARIDDIDVGQNPTATRKRIAYIPETVTLYGALSGLENLDYFSKLSGIRHSAQSLRAFLEQAGLAAEAHDRPLQGYSKGMRQKVGIAIALARDAKVLLLDEP
;
A
#
# COMPACT_ATOMS: atom_id res chain seq x y z
N MET A 1 -5.38 10.35 -7.25
CA MET A 1 -6.50 9.68 -7.96
C MET A 1 -6.05 8.29 -8.40
N LEU A 2 -6.94 7.30 -8.42
CA LEU A 2 -6.70 5.96 -8.95
C LEU A 2 -7.81 5.61 -9.95
N GLU A 3 -7.45 5.08 -11.12
CA GLU A 3 -8.41 4.83 -12.20
C GLU A 3 -8.08 3.54 -12.97
N ALA A 4 -9.10 2.73 -13.26
CA ALA A 4 -9.08 1.61 -14.19
C ALA A 4 -10.05 1.93 -15.33
N ILE A 5 -9.61 1.73 -16.58
CA ILE A 5 -10.41 1.95 -17.79
C ILE A 5 -10.39 0.66 -18.62
N GLY A 6 -11.54 0.00 -18.73
CA GLY A 6 -11.68 -1.26 -19.45
C GLY A 6 -10.69 -2.35 -19.00
N LEU A 7 -10.29 -2.35 -17.73
CA LEU A 7 -9.15 -3.13 -17.25
C LEU A 7 -9.45 -4.63 -17.28
N THR A 8 -8.65 -5.37 -18.05
CA THR A 8 -8.87 -6.80 -18.29
C THR A 8 -7.60 -7.58 -17.98
N LYS A 9 -7.77 -8.74 -17.36
CA LYS A 9 -6.67 -9.68 -17.07
C LYS A 9 -7.09 -11.11 -17.31
N ASN A 10 -6.34 -11.76 -18.21
CA ASN A 10 -6.40 -13.20 -18.46
C ASN A 10 -5.12 -13.86 -17.94
N TYR A 11 -5.27 -15.01 -17.30
CA TYR A 11 -4.20 -15.95 -16.96
C TYR A 11 -4.46 -17.25 -17.72
N GLY A 12 -3.87 -17.39 -18.91
CA GLY A 12 -4.27 -18.42 -19.86
C GLY A 12 -5.76 -18.30 -20.18
N GLU A 13 -6.50 -19.40 -19.99
CA GLU A 13 -7.95 -19.46 -20.19
C GLU A 13 -8.77 -18.78 -19.09
N VAL A 14 -8.16 -18.47 -17.94
CA VAL A 14 -8.88 -17.89 -16.79
C VAL A 14 -8.96 -16.38 -16.94
N ARG A 15 -10.17 -15.86 -17.17
CA ARG A 15 -10.45 -14.42 -17.18
C ARG A 15 -10.69 -13.89 -15.76
N ALA A 16 -9.64 -13.37 -15.14
CA ALA A 16 -9.65 -12.85 -13.77
C ALA A 16 -10.28 -11.45 -13.65
N LEU A 17 -10.16 -10.59 -14.67
CA LEU A 17 -10.85 -9.30 -14.75
C LEU A 17 -11.52 -9.13 -16.11
N ARG A 18 -12.72 -8.54 -16.12
CA ARG A 18 -13.58 -8.38 -17.31
C ARG A 18 -13.92 -6.92 -17.53
N SER A 19 -13.08 -6.19 -18.27
CA SER A 19 -13.31 -4.77 -18.59
C SER A 19 -13.72 -3.92 -17.39
N LEU A 20 -12.96 -3.99 -16.30
CA LEU A 20 -13.24 -3.26 -15.07
C LEU A 20 -13.02 -1.76 -15.29
N ASP A 21 -14.08 -0.97 -15.08
CA ASP A 21 -14.02 0.47 -14.94
C ASP A 21 -14.18 0.85 -13.46
N LEU A 22 -13.21 1.57 -12.93
CA LEU A 22 -13.16 2.00 -11.53
C LEU A 22 -12.48 3.37 -11.46
N ARG A 23 -13.05 4.29 -10.69
CA ARG A 23 -12.41 5.58 -10.40
C ARG A 23 -12.53 5.89 -8.91
N VAL A 24 -11.40 6.19 -8.29
CA VAL A 24 -11.29 6.60 -6.89
C VAL A 24 -10.62 7.96 -6.85
N ASN A 25 -11.37 8.96 -6.38
CA ASN A 25 -10.93 10.35 -6.35
C ASN A 25 -9.98 10.62 -5.19
N SER A 26 -9.29 11.75 -5.24
CA SER A 26 -8.43 12.16 -4.11
C SER A 26 -9.29 12.39 -2.86
N GLY A 27 -8.85 11.85 -1.72
CA GLY A 27 -9.60 11.94 -0.45
C GLY A 27 -10.75 10.95 -0.33
N GLU A 28 -11.02 10.13 -1.35
CA GLU A 28 -12.05 9.11 -1.30
C GLU A 28 -11.53 7.83 -0.62
N ILE A 29 -12.36 7.26 0.26
CA ILE A 29 -12.15 5.90 0.78
C ILE A 29 -13.04 4.98 -0.03
N TYR A 30 -12.44 4.06 -0.77
CA TYR A 30 -13.15 3.09 -1.60
C TYR A 30 -12.89 1.67 -1.10
N CYS A 31 -13.96 0.88 -0.95
CA CYS A 31 -13.87 -0.51 -0.53
C CYS A 31 -14.19 -1.45 -1.70
N LEU A 32 -13.23 -2.28 -2.12
CA LEU A 32 -13.43 -3.27 -3.17
C LEU A 32 -13.91 -4.60 -2.56
N LEU A 33 -15.23 -4.81 -2.58
CA LEU A 33 -15.87 -6.00 -1.99
C LEU A 33 -16.19 -7.06 -3.04
N GLY A 34 -16.09 -8.33 -2.65
CA GLY A 34 -16.45 -9.47 -3.49
C GLY A 34 -15.97 -10.80 -2.91
N ALA A 35 -16.51 -11.91 -3.42
CA ALA A 35 -16.11 -13.26 -2.99
C ALA A 35 -14.64 -13.59 -3.34
N ASN A 36 -14.13 -14.70 -2.81
CA ASN A 36 -12.83 -15.22 -3.22
C ASN A 36 -12.85 -15.58 -4.71
N GLY A 37 -11.80 -15.19 -5.43
CA GLY A 37 -11.74 -15.33 -6.89
C GLY A 37 -12.45 -14.22 -7.70
N ALA A 38 -13.11 -13.25 -7.06
CA ALA A 38 -13.77 -12.13 -7.76
C ALA A 38 -12.81 -11.15 -8.47
N GLY A 39 -11.50 -11.33 -8.33
CA GLY A 39 -10.49 -10.51 -8.98
C GLY A 39 -9.88 -9.40 -8.12
N LYS A 40 -10.27 -9.25 -6.85
CA LYS A 40 -9.77 -8.21 -5.92
C LYS A 40 -8.24 -8.11 -5.89
N THR A 41 -7.58 -9.22 -5.55
CA THR A 41 -6.11 -9.31 -5.49
C THR A 41 -5.48 -9.06 -6.86
N THR A 42 -6.12 -9.50 -7.95
CA THR A 42 -5.65 -9.22 -9.32
C THR A 42 -5.70 -7.73 -9.63
N THR A 43 -6.78 -7.04 -9.26
CA THR A 43 -6.91 -5.58 -9.40
C THR A 43 -5.82 -4.85 -8.63
N LEU A 44 -5.62 -5.18 -7.35
CA LEU A 44 -4.57 -4.58 -6.53
C LEU A 44 -3.17 -4.83 -7.13
N ASN A 45 -2.87 -6.05 -7.53
CA ASN A 45 -1.58 -6.40 -8.13
C ASN A 45 -1.28 -5.66 -9.43
N ILE A 46 -2.31 -5.30 -10.21
CA ILE A 46 -2.14 -4.47 -11.40
C ILE A 46 -1.79 -3.04 -11.01
N PHE A 47 -2.49 -2.44 -10.04
CA PHE A 47 -2.15 -1.10 -9.55
C PHE A 47 -0.77 -1.03 -8.89
N LEU A 48 -0.35 -2.10 -8.21
CA LEU A 48 1.00 -2.24 -7.64
C LEU A 48 2.08 -2.43 -8.72
N GLY A 49 1.68 -2.74 -9.96
CA GLY A 49 2.58 -3.04 -11.07
C GLY A 49 3.27 -4.40 -10.95
N PHE A 50 2.78 -5.29 -10.08
CA PHE A 50 3.27 -6.67 -9.96
C PHE A 50 2.77 -7.56 -11.09
N VAL A 51 1.59 -7.22 -11.64
CA VAL A 51 0.99 -7.93 -12.77
C VAL A 51 0.64 -6.91 -13.84
N ARG A 52 0.97 -7.21 -15.11
CA ARG A 52 0.49 -6.42 -16.24
C ARG A 52 -0.94 -6.81 -16.61
N ALA A 53 -1.78 -5.82 -16.89
CA ALA A 53 -3.07 -6.03 -17.52
C ALA A 53 -2.90 -6.71 -18.90
N THR A 54 -3.89 -7.50 -19.31
CA THR A 54 -3.95 -8.06 -20.67
C THR A 54 -4.40 -6.98 -21.66
N SER A 55 -5.37 -6.15 -21.27
CA SER A 55 -5.81 -4.97 -21.99
C SER A 55 -6.45 -3.96 -21.04
N GLY A 56 -6.76 -2.77 -21.55
CA GLY A 56 -7.22 -1.65 -20.73
C GLY A 56 -6.04 -0.93 -20.04
N ILE A 57 -6.38 0.06 -19.22
CA ILE A 57 -5.41 0.98 -18.61
C ILE A 57 -5.66 1.06 -17.11
N ALA A 58 -4.59 1.02 -16.33
CA ALA A 58 -4.60 1.40 -14.91
C ALA A 58 -3.77 2.67 -14.75
N ARG A 59 -4.29 3.66 -14.02
CA ARG A 59 -3.62 4.93 -13.72
C ARG A 59 -3.59 5.23 -12.23
N ILE A 60 -2.50 5.85 -11.82
CA ILE A 60 -2.35 6.46 -10.50
C ILE A 60 -1.86 7.88 -10.75
N ASP A 61 -2.65 8.86 -10.27
CA ASP A 61 -2.32 10.28 -10.44
C ASP A 61 -2.08 10.63 -11.92
N ASP A 62 -3.02 10.19 -12.77
CA ASP A 62 -2.99 10.30 -14.24
C ASP A 62 -1.83 9.61 -14.97
N ILE A 63 -1.00 8.86 -14.24
CA ILE A 63 0.15 8.14 -14.81
C ILE A 63 -0.21 6.68 -14.99
N ASP A 64 -0.02 6.18 -16.23
CA ASP A 64 -0.20 4.77 -16.58
C ASP A 64 0.79 3.86 -15.83
N VAL A 65 0.26 2.85 -15.13
CA VAL A 65 1.04 1.91 -14.32
C VAL A 65 1.91 0.98 -15.17
N GLY A 66 1.40 0.52 -16.31
CA GLY A 66 2.12 -0.39 -17.20
C GLY A 66 3.29 0.28 -17.91
N GLN A 67 3.14 1.57 -18.25
CA GLN A 67 4.15 2.36 -18.95
C GLN A 67 5.18 3.01 -18.01
N ASN A 68 4.76 3.44 -16.82
CA ASN A 68 5.61 4.21 -15.90
C ASN A 68 5.68 3.60 -14.49
N PRO A 69 6.06 2.31 -14.34
CA PRO A 69 5.98 1.60 -13.06
C PRO A 69 6.83 2.23 -11.95
N THR A 70 7.97 2.84 -12.28
CA THR A 70 8.81 3.52 -11.29
C THR A 70 8.17 4.80 -10.76
N ALA A 71 7.48 5.56 -11.63
CA ALA A 71 6.84 6.81 -11.26
C ALA A 71 5.57 6.58 -10.43
N THR A 72 4.82 5.51 -10.74
CA THR A 72 3.61 5.14 -10.00
C THR A 72 3.91 4.50 -8.65
N ARG A 73 4.96 3.67 -8.53
CA ARG A 73 5.39 3.10 -7.24
C ARG A 73 5.74 4.15 -6.18
N LYS A 74 6.28 5.31 -6.59
CA LYS A 74 6.55 6.42 -5.68
C LYS A 74 5.29 7.07 -5.11
N ARG A 75 4.13 6.83 -5.73
CA ARG A 75 2.84 7.43 -5.36
C ARG A 75 1.94 6.48 -4.56
N ILE A 76 2.30 5.20 -4.46
CA ILE A 76 1.52 4.19 -3.74
C ILE A 76 2.25 3.71 -2.49
N ALA A 77 1.48 3.48 -1.43
CA ALA A 77 1.84 2.59 -0.34
C ALA A 77 0.90 1.40 -0.31
N TYR A 78 1.43 0.21 -0.03
CA TYR A 78 0.68 -1.03 0.11
C TYR A 78 0.81 -1.55 1.54
N ILE A 79 -0.32 -1.89 2.16
CA ILE A 79 -0.37 -2.52 3.47
C ILE A 79 -1.07 -3.87 3.30
N PRO A 80 -0.34 -4.98 3.35
CA PRO A 80 -0.94 -6.31 3.28
C PRO A 80 -1.69 -6.64 4.58
N GLU A 81 -2.55 -7.65 4.52
CA GLU A 81 -3.30 -8.19 5.67
C GLU A 81 -2.36 -8.56 6.82
N THR A 82 -1.23 -9.18 6.48
CA THR A 82 -0.16 -9.51 7.42
C THR A 82 1.08 -8.65 7.15
N VAL A 83 1.21 -7.60 7.96
CA VAL A 83 2.37 -6.70 7.93
C VAL A 83 3.62 -7.41 8.46
N THR A 84 4.58 -7.68 7.58
CA THR A 84 5.86 -8.31 7.91
C THR A 84 6.93 -7.24 8.11
N LEU A 85 7.43 -7.13 9.34
CA LEU A 85 8.42 -6.15 9.78
C LEU A 85 9.53 -6.87 10.57
N TYR A 86 10.68 -6.22 10.74
CA TYR A 86 11.80 -6.81 11.48
C TYR A 86 11.46 -6.87 12.97
N GLY A 87 11.22 -8.07 13.47
CA GLY A 87 10.76 -8.28 14.85
C GLY A 87 11.74 -7.83 15.92
N ALA A 88 13.05 -7.91 15.65
CA ALA A 88 14.09 -7.48 16.56
C ALA A 88 14.21 -5.94 16.66
N LEU A 89 13.72 -5.22 15.66
CA LEU A 89 13.71 -3.76 15.64
C LEU A 89 12.44 -3.24 16.31
N SER A 90 12.50 -2.02 16.83
CA SER A 90 11.37 -1.28 17.36
C SER A 90 10.46 -0.71 16.27
N GLY A 91 9.31 -0.16 16.66
CA GLY A 91 8.41 0.52 15.72
C GLY A 91 9.09 1.70 15.05
N LEU A 92 9.85 2.47 15.83
CA LEU A 92 10.63 3.60 15.35
C LEU A 92 11.74 3.18 14.39
N GLU A 93 12.47 2.12 14.73
CA GLU A 93 13.57 1.61 13.90
C GLU A 93 13.07 1.00 12.59
N ASN A 94 11.96 0.26 12.61
CA ASN A 94 11.32 -0.23 11.38
C ASN A 94 10.89 0.94 10.49
N LEU A 95 10.21 1.94 11.06
CA LEU A 95 9.76 3.11 10.31
C LEU A 95 10.93 3.86 9.68
N ASP A 96 11.99 4.11 10.44
CA ASP A 96 13.21 4.77 9.96
C ASP A 96 13.89 3.95 8.86
N TYR A 97 14.05 2.64 9.05
CA TYR A 97 14.64 1.73 8.08
C TYR A 97 13.89 1.75 6.73
N PHE A 98 12.56 1.59 6.75
CA PHE A 98 11.76 1.59 5.53
C PHE A 98 11.65 2.97 4.88
N SER A 99 11.75 4.06 5.65
CA SER A 99 11.83 5.42 5.11
C SER A 99 13.15 5.61 4.35
N LYS A 100 14.28 5.21 4.95
CA LYS A 100 15.62 5.29 4.34
C LYS A 100 15.75 4.45 3.08
N LEU A 101 15.17 3.24 3.06
CA LEU A 101 15.08 2.41 1.85
C LEU A 101 14.33 3.09 0.70
N SER A 102 13.44 4.03 1.02
CA SER A 102 12.71 4.83 0.03
C SER A 102 13.48 6.06 -0.45
N GLY A 103 14.69 6.27 0.06
CA GLY A 103 15.47 7.48 -0.16
C GLY A 103 15.02 8.68 0.67
N ILE A 104 14.18 8.49 1.68
CA ILE A 104 13.64 9.57 2.53
C ILE A 104 14.30 9.49 3.91
N ARG A 105 14.83 10.61 4.38
CA ARG A 105 15.39 10.73 5.73
C ARG A 105 14.50 11.66 6.54
N HIS A 106 14.06 11.17 7.69
CA HIS A 106 13.23 11.92 8.63
C HIS A 106 14.02 12.18 9.92
N SER A 107 13.66 13.26 10.62
CA SER A 107 14.14 13.45 11.98
C SER A 107 13.48 12.44 12.93
N ALA A 108 14.09 12.15 14.08
CA ALA A 108 13.47 11.31 15.10
C ALA A 108 12.10 11.83 15.55
N GLN A 109 11.94 13.16 15.63
CA GLN A 109 10.68 13.81 15.97
C GLN A 109 9.60 13.53 14.92
N SER A 110 9.94 13.66 13.63
CA SER A 110 9.02 13.38 12.52
C SER A 110 8.59 11.92 12.50
N LEU A 111 9.52 10.99 12.74
CA LEU A 111 9.23 9.55 12.80
C LEU A 111 8.22 9.22 13.91
N ARG A 112 8.40 9.78 15.12
CA ARG A 112 7.46 9.60 16.23
C ARG A 112 6.08 10.18 15.91
N ALA A 113 6.04 11.35 15.28
CA ALA A 113 4.78 11.96 14.85
C ALA A 113 3.99 11.07 13.88
N PHE A 114 4.66 10.39 12.94
CA PHE A 114 3.97 9.43 12.04
C PHE A 114 3.42 8.21 12.79
N LEU A 115 4.15 7.69 13.80
CA LEU A 115 3.65 6.58 14.64
C LEU A 115 2.43 7.01 15.46
N GLU A 116 2.46 8.22 16.03
CA GLU A 116 1.33 8.80 16.76
C GLU A 116 0.13 9.04 15.86
N GLN A 117 0.35 9.60 14.67
CA GLN A 117 -0.69 9.81 13.67
C GLN A 117 -1.34 8.49 13.22
N ALA A 118 -0.57 7.41 13.14
CA ALA A 118 -1.07 6.06 12.91
C ALA A 118 -1.76 5.43 14.14
N GLY A 119 -1.80 6.13 15.28
CA GLY A 119 -2.45 5.69 16.51
C GLY A 119 -1.63 4.71 17.33
N LEU A 120 -0.31 4.62 17.14
CA LEU A 120 0.58 3.83 17.99
C LEU A 120 0.98 4.65 19.23
N ALA A 121 0.67 4.12 20.41
CA ALA A 121 0.96 4.75 21.70
C ALA A 121 2.47 5.00 21.87
N ALA A 122 2.83 6.12 22.49
CA ALA A 122 4.22 6.58 22.61
C ALA A 122 5.13 5.57 23.32
N GLU A 123 4.61 4.89 24.34
CA GLU A 123 5.31 3.87 25.13
C GLU A 123 5.66 2.65 24.28
N ALA A 124 5.00 2.48 23.13
CA ALA A 124 5.30 1.40 22.22
C ALA A 124 6.48 1.71 21.31
N HIS A 125 6.77 2.97 20.96
CA HIS A 125 7.63 3.35 19.83
C HIS A 125 9.00 2.66 19.85
N ASP A 126 9.63 2.60 21.03
CA ASP A 126 11.00 2.09 21.23
C ASP A 126 11.04 0.59 21.61
N ARG A 127 9.88 -0.07 21.75
CA ARG A 127 9.83 -1.50 22.09
C ARG A 127 10.03 -2.37 20.85
N PRO A 128 10.78 -3.49 20.94
CA PRO A 128 10.91 -4.44 19.84
C PRO A 128 9.56 -4.99 19.37
N LEU A 129 9.43 -5.19 18.06
CA LEU A 129 8.19 -5.67 17.44
C LEU A 129 7.80 -7.09 17.83
N GLN A 130 8.70 -7.92 18.35
CA GLN A 130 8.38 -9.27 18.84
C GLN A 130 7.18 -9.27 19.81
N GLY A 131 7.04 -8.24 20.65
CA GLY A 131 5.93 -8.10 21.59
C GLY A 131 4.67 -7.41 21.03
N TYR A 132 4.64 -7.06 19.74
CA TYR A 132 3.52 -6.32 19.14
C TYR A 132 2.39 -7.25 18.70
N SER A 133 1.16 -6.83 18.96
CA SER A 133 -0.05 -7.42 18.37
C SER A 133 -0.12 -7.17 16.86
N LYS A 134 -1.00 -7.90 16.15
CA LYS A 134 -1.29 -7.69 14.71
C LYS A 134 -1.63 -6.22 14.44
N GLY A 135 -2.55 -5.64 15.22
CA GLY A 135 -2.95 -4.23 15.08
C GLY A 135 -1.82 -3.24 15.33
N MET A 136 -0.91 -3.49 16.28
CA MET A 136 0.23 -2.60 16.49
C MET A 136 1.21 -2.64 15.31
N ARG A 137 1.47 -3.82 14.74
CA ARG A 137 2.31 -3.95 13.53
C ARG A 137 1.69 -3.24 12.34
N GLN A 138 0.37 -3.31 12.23
CA GLN A 138 -0.38 -2.63 11.20
C GLN A 138 -0.31 -1.11 11.32
N LYS A 139 -0.38 -0.57 12.54
CA LYS A 139 -0.14 0.87 12.80
C LYS A 139 1.26 1.31 12.39
N VAL A 140 2.29 0.48 12.59
CA VAL A 140 3.64 0.75 12.05
C VAL A 140 3.63 0.74 10.52
N GLY A 141 2.91 -0.19 9.88
CA GLY A 141 2.70 -0.19 8.42
C GLY A 141 2.03 1.08 7.90
N ILE A 142 1.02 1.59 8.60
CA ILE A 142 0.35 2.87 8.29
C ILE A 142 1.34 4.03 8.45
N ALA A 143 2.13 4.06 9.52
CA ALA A 143 3.14 5.09 9.72
C ALA A 143 4.19 5.11 8.59
N ILE A 144 4.60 3.94 8.09
CA ILE A 144 5.51 3.82 6.93
C ILE A 144 4.87 4.41 5.67
N ALA A 145 3.57 4.16 5.45
CA ALA A 145 2.84 4.74 4.33
C ALA A 145 2.76 6.27 4.41
N LEU A 146 2.50 6.81 5.61
CA LEU A 146 2.48 8.26 5.86
C LEU A 146 3.86 8.89 5.64
N ALA A 147 4.92 8.27 6.16
CA ALA A 147 6.29 8.76 6.03
C ALA A 147 6.81 8.79 4.58
N ARG A 148 6.18 8.03 3.67
CA ARG A 148 6.52 8.02 2.23
C ARG A 148 5.81 9.12 1.42
N ASP A 149 4.88 9.89 2.01
CA ASP A 149 4.01 10.82 1.28
C ASP A 149 3.30 10.16 0.07
N ALA A 150 2.84 8.92 0.26
CA ALA A 150 2.09 8.21 -0.77
C ALA A 150 0.75 8.92 -1.04
N LYS A 151 0.40 9.06 -2.33
CA LYS A 151 -0.86 9.67 -2.78
C LYS A 151 -2.04 8.70 -2.77
N VAL A 152 -1.76 7.40 -2.79
CA VAL A 152 -2.76 6.33 -2.73
C VAL A 152 -2.28 5.26 -1.75
N LEU A 153 -3.13 4.90 -0.79
CA LEU A 153 -2.91 3.76 0.09
C LEU A 153 -3.78 2.60 -0.38
N LEU A 154 -3.14 1.48 -0.71
CA LEU A 154 -3.80 0.22 -1.01
C LEU A 154 -3.71 -0.67 0.22
N LEU A 155 -4.86 -1.05 0.75
CA LEU A 155 -4.99 -1.88 1.95
C LEU A 155 -5.62 -3.21 1.54
N ASP A 156 -4.98 -4.32 1.87
CA ASP A 156 -5.51 -5.66 1.62
C ASP A 156 -5.97 -6.25 2.95
N GLU A 157 -7.29 -6.35 3.13
CA GLU A 157 -7.91 -6.81 4.37
C GLU A 157 -7.30 -6.19 5.67
N PRO A 158 -7.26 -4.84 5.76
CA PRO A 158 -6.76 -4.16 6.94
C PRO A 158 -7.70 -4.28 8.15
#